data_AF-A0A761KW93-F1
#
_entry.id   AF-A0A761KW93-F1
#
_cell.length_a   1.000
_cell.length_b   1.000
_cell.length_c   1.000
_cell.angle_alpha   90.00
_cell.angle_beta   90.00
_cell.angle_gamma   90.00
#
_symmetry.space_group_name_H-M   'P 1'
#
loop_
_entity.id
_entity.type
_entity.pdbx_description
1 polymer ?
#
loop_
_entity_poly.entity_id
_entity_poly.type
_entity_poly.pdbx_seq_one_letter_code
_entity_poly.pdbx_strand_id
1 'polypeptide(L)' 'MKIFQRYNPLQVAKYVKILFRGRLYIKDVGAFEFDKGKILIPKVR' A
#
# COMPACT_ATOMS: atom_id res chain seq x y z
N MET A 1 -5.52 -3.72 -7.26
CA MET A 1 -5.16 -2.41 -6.70
C MET A 1 -6.29 -1.96 -5.78
N LYS A 2 -6.00 -1.59 -4.53
CA LYS A 2 -7.02 -1.09 -3.58
C LYS A 2 -6.81 0.40 -3.32
N ILE A 3 -7.90 1.15 -3.32
CA ILE A 3 -7.93 2.57 -3.00
C ILE A 3 -8.47 2.74 -1.58
N PHE A 4 -7.69 3.38 -0.72
CA PHE A 4 -8.06 3.77 0.64
C PHE A 4 -8.44 5.25 0.63
N GLN A 5 -9.70 5.56 0.93
CA GLN A 5 -10.17 6.95 0.97
C GLN A 5 -9.60 7.75 2.15
N ARG A 6 -9.18 7.07 3.21
CA ARG A 6 -8.55 7.64 4.40
C ARG A 6 -7.39 6.75 4.83
N TYR A 7 -6.39 7.34 5.48
CA TYR A 7 -5.29 6.58 6.05
C TYR A 7 -5.75 5.82 7.31
N ASN A 8 -5.98 4.51 7.17
CA ASN A 8 -6.21 3.60 8.29
C ASN A 8 -5.10 2.53 8.29
N PRO A 9 -4.07 2.67 9.15
CA PRO A 9 -2.90 1.80 9.11
C PRO A 9 -3.23 0.33 9.36
N LEU A 10 -4.24 0.03 10.19
CA LEU A 10 -4.67 -1.35 10.44
C LEU A 10 -5.28 -2.02 9.20
N GLN A 11 -6.11 -1.29 8.45
CA GLN A 11 -6.70 -1.82 7.21
C GLN A 11 -5.66 -1.96 6.11
N VAL A 12 -4.75 -0.99 5.99
CA VAL A 12 -3.63 -1.04 5.04
C VAL A 12 -2.73 -2.24 5.35
N ALA A 13 -2.34 -2.43 6.61
CA ALA A 13 -1.52 -3.56 7.03
C ALA A 13 -2.22 -4.91 6.78
N LYS A 14 -3.54 -5.02 7.04
CA LYS A 14 -4.32 -6.22 6.71
C LYS A 14 -4.29 -6.52 5.21
N TYR A 15 -4.47 -5.50 4.37
CA TYR A 15 -4.44 -5.66 2.91
C TYR A 15 -3.06 -6.14 2.41
N VAL A 16 -1.99 -5.50 2.89
CA VAL A 16 -0.59 -5.86 2.56
C VAL A 16 -0.19 -7.22 3.13
N LYS A 17 -0.75 -7.64 4.27
CA LYS A 17 -0.50 -8.97 4.86
C LYS A 17 -1.17 -10.09 4.05
N ILE A 18 -2.40 -9.86 3.57
CA ILE A 18 -3.19 -10.86 2.84
C ILE A 18 -2.64 -11.04 1.42
N LEU A 19 -2.40 -9.94 0.72
CA LEU A 19 -1.81 -9.96 -0.61
C LEU A 19 -0.31 -9.87 -0.46
N PHE A 20 0.42 -10.93 -0.81
CA PHE A 20 1.88 -10.92 -0.72
C PHE A 20 2.53 -9.90 -1.67
N ARG A 21 1.85 -9.46 -2.73
CA ARG A 21 2.35 -8.44 -3.68
C ARG A 21 1.21 -7.63 -4.28
N GLY A 22 1.45 -6.36 -4.59
CA GLY A 22 0.46 -5.52 -5.26
C GLY A 22 0.71 -4.02 -5.14
N ARG A 23 -0.34 -3.26 -5.45
CA ARG A 23 -0.37 -1.80 -5.41
C ARG A 23 -1.53 -1.31 -4.57
N LEU A 24 -1.29 -0.29 -3.76
CA LEU A 24 -2.31 0.42 -3.01
C LEU A 24 -2.21 1.93 -3.28
N TYR A 25 -3.34 2.61 -3.18
CA TYR A 25 -3.40 4.07 -3.25
C TYR A 25 -4.08 4.58 -2.01
N ILE A 26 -3.45 5.54 -1.33
CA ILE A 26 -4.04 6.23 -0.19
C ILE A 26 -4.35 7.66 -0.66
N LYS A 27 -5.63 8.04 -0.58
CA LYS A 27 -6.05 9.39 -0.94
C LYS A 27 -5.25 10.42 -0.14
N ASP A 28 -4.80 11.48 -0.80
CA ASP A 28 -4.01 12.58 -0.24
C ASP A 28 -2.58 12.20 0.20
N VAL A 29 -2.14 10.94 0.02
CA VAL A 29 -0.77 10.49 0.34
C VAL A 29 -0.05 9.99 -0.92
N GLY A 30 -0.70 9.16 -1.73
CA GLY A 30 -0.16 8.68 -3.00
C GLY A 30 -0.27 7.17 -3.23
N ALA A 31 0.39 6.72 -4.29
CA ALA A 31 0.46 5.32 -4.70
C ALA A 31 1.69 4.63 -4.09
N PHE A 32 1.50 3.42 -3.57
CA PHE A 32 2.55 2.59 -3.01
C PHE A 32 2.52 1.19 -3.63
N GLU A 33 3.70 0.70 -3.98
CA GLU A 33 3.91 -0.70 -4.30
C GLU A 33 4.31 -1.47 -3.05
N PHE A 34 3.85 -2.72 -2.95
CA PHE A 34 4.28 -3.63 -1.90
C PHE A 34 4.61 -4.99 -2.49
N ASP A 35 5.66 -5.61 -1.95
CA ASP A 35 6.09 -6.96 -2.27
C ASP A 35 6.52 -7.69 -1.01
N LYS A 36 6.24 -8.99 -0.94
CA LYS A 36 6.43 -9.86 0.22
C LYS A 36 5.90 -9.27 1.53
N GLY A 37 4.76 -8.58 1.47
CA GLY A 37 4.15 -7.93 2.62
C GLY A 37 4.90 -6.70 3.15
N LYS A 38 5.85 -6.15 2.39
CA LYS A 38 6.59 -4.92 2.71
C LYS A 38 6.28 -3.84 1.67
N ILE A 39 6.08 -2.61 2.13
CA ILE A 39 5.95 -1.46 1.22
C ILE A 39 7.32 -1.19 0.62
N LEU A 40 7.37 -1.13 -0.71
CA LEU A 40 8.56 -0.76 -1.46
C LEU A 40 8.72 0.76 -1.41
N ILE A 41 9.95 1.19 -1.16
CA ILE A 41 10.29 2.61 -1.24
C ILE A 41 10.16 3.01 -2.73
N PRO A 42 9.44 4.09 -3.05
CA PRO A 42 9.34 4.54 -4.43
C PRO A 42 10.75 4.81 -4.95
N LYS A 43 11.06 4.31 -6.15
CA LYS A 43 12.32 4.60 -6.84
C LYS A 43 12.29 6.08 -7.23
N VAL A 44 12.71 6.96 -6.34
CA VAL A 44 13.01 8.35 -6.67
C VAL A 44 14.24 8.31 -7.58
N ARG A 45 14.09 8.82 -8.79
CA ARG A 45 15.16 8.93 -9.78
C ARG A 45 15.76 10.32 -9.72
#